data_AF-A0A382FPJ2-F1
#
_entry.id   AF-A0A382FPJ2-F1
#
_cell.length_a   1.000
_cell.length_b   1.000
_cell.length_c   1.000
_cell.angle_alpha   90.00
_cell.angle_beta   90.00
_cell.angle_gamma   90.00
#
_symmetry.space_group_name_H-M   'P 1'
#
loop_
_entity.id
_entity.type
_entity.pdbx_description
1 polymer ?
#
loop_
_entity_poly.entity_id
_entity_poly.type
_entity_poly.pdbx_seq_one_letter_code
_entity_poly.pdbx_strand_id
1 'polypeptide(L)'
;MSKFEKIILSITGGSHLSVHALMLTLPSLIPIIRNEFNVGLDTLGFVVTVSAFMFGLGAIPAGWAEKRFGGRQLLLIYQIGS
;
A
#
# COMPACT_ATOMS: atom_id res chain seq x y z
N MET A 1 -14.76 24.61 4.91
CA MET A 1 -13.41 24.04 5.02
C MET A 1 -12.36 25.11 4.74
N SER A 2 -11.43 25.30 5.66
CA SER A 2 -10.24 26.14 5.48
C SER A 2 -9.33 25.60 4.37
N LYS A 3 -8.44 26.46 3.86
CA LYS A 3 -7.42 26.04 2.87
C LYS A 3 -6.55 24.90 3.41
N PHE A 4 -6.25 24.93 4.71
CA PHE A 4 -5.49 23.89 5.38
C PHE A 4 -6.21 22.54 5.40
N GLU A 5 -7.49 22.52 5.80
CA GLU A 5 -8.30 21.30 5.81
C GLU A 5 -8.42 20.65 4.42
N LYS A 6 -8.55 21.48 3.37
CA LYS A 6 -8.59 20.99 1.99
C LYS A 6 -7.28 20.29 1.60
N ILE A 7 -6.14 20.88 1.95
CA ILE A 7 -4.82 20.30 1.66
C ILE A 7 -4.65 18.96 2.37
N ILE A 8 -4.99 18.88 3.66
CA ILE A 8 -4.89 17.63 4.43
C ILE A 8 -5.75 16.55 3.80
N LEU A 9 -7.02 16.86 3.49
CA LEU A 9 -7.94 15.91 2.88
C LEU A 9 -7.44 15.39 1.52
N SER A 10 -6.92 16.29 0.67
CA SER A 10 -6.38 15.89 -0.63
C SER A 10 -5.15 14.99 -0.50
N ILE A 11 -4.23 15.32 0.42
CA ILE A 11 -3.02 14.51 0.62
C ILE A 11 -3.38 13.15 1.20
N THR A 12 -4.17 13.10 2.29
CA THR A 12 -4.52 11.83 2.91
C THR A 12 -5.39 10.96 2.02
N GLY A 13 -6.36 11.55 1.31
CA GLY A 13 -7.18 10.86 0.33
C GLY A 13 -6.37 10.33 -0.86
N GLY A 14 -5.43 11.14 -1.38
CA GLY A 14 -4.51 10.73 -2.44
C GLY A 14 -3.57 9.60 -2.00
N SER A 15 -2.99 9.70 -0.80
CA SER A 15 -2.16 8.62 -0.24
C SER A 15 -2.95 7.33 -0.02
N HIS A 16 -4.20 7.43 0.43
CA HIS A 16 -5.10 6.29 0.58
C HIS A 16 -5.43 5.63 -0.77
N LEU A 17 -5.73 6.43 -1.80
CA LEU A 17 -5.94 5.93 -3.15
C LEU A 17 -4.68 5.23 -3.68
N SER A 18 -3.52 5.86 -3.49
CA SER A 18 -2.22 5.35 -3.96
C SER A 18 -1.89 3.99 -3.34
N VAL A 19 -2.02 3.83 -2.02
CA VAL A 19 -1.78 2.53 -1.37
C VAL A 19 -2.72 1.45 -1.90
N HIS A 20 -4.01 1.76 -2.09
CA HIS A 20 -4.94 0.78 -2.63
C HIS A 20 -4.65 0.43 -4.08
N ALA A 21 -4.25 1.41 -4.91
CA ALA A 21 -3.83 1.14 -6.28
C ALA A 21 -2.65 0.15 -6.31
N LEU A 22 -1.63 0.35 -5.47
CA LEU A 22 -0.48 -0.55 -5.35
C LEU A 22 -0.88 -1.93 -4.84
N MET A 23 -1.68 -1.99 -3.76
CA MET A 23 -2.15 -3.27 -3.20
C MET A 23 -2.96 -4.09 -4.21
N LEU A 24 -3.75 -3.42 -5.05
CA LEU A 24 -4.61 -4.06 -6.05
C LEU A 24 -3.90 -4.31 -7.39
N THR A 25 -2.66 -3.84 -7.56
CA THR A 25 -1.88 -4.06 -8.78
C THR A 25 -1.58 -5.55 -9.00
N LEU A 26 -1.17 -6.27 -7.95
CA LEU A 26 -0.88 -7.70 -8.09
C LEU A 26 -2.16 -8.52 -8.43
N PRO A 27 -3.29 -8.37 -7.69
CA PRO A 27 -4.54 -9.03 -8.06
C PRO A 27 -5.03 -8.73 -9.48
N SER A 28 -4.91 -7.49 -9.95
CA SER A 28 -5.36 -7.11 -11.30
C SER A 28 -4.50 -7.72 -12.41
N LEU A 29 -3.22 -7.99 -12.12
CA LEU A 29 -2.28 -8.58 -13.07
C LEU A 29 -2.24 -10.12 -13.05
N ILE A 30 -3.01 -10.79 -12.17
CA ILE A 30 -3.05 -12.27 -12.07
C ILE A 30 -3.19 -12.96 -13.43
N PRO A 31 -4.14 -12.59 -14.33
CA PRO A 31 -4.29 -13.27 -15.61
C PRO A 31 -3.05 -13.16 -16.51
N ILE A 32 -2.38 -12.01 -16.48
CA ILE A 32 -1.19 -11.72 -17.29
C ILE A 32 0.00 -12.52 -16.76
N ILE A 33 0.26 -12.46 -15.45
CA ILE A 33 1.36 -13.18 -14.80
C ILE A 33 1.17 -14.70 -14.96
N ARG A 34 -0.08 -15.18 -14.83
CA ARG A 34 -0.42 -16.58 -15.04
C ARG A 34 -0.03 -17.06 -16.44
N ASN A 35 -0.35 -16.27 -17.46
CA ASN A 35 -0.07 -16.61 -18.86
C ASN A 35 1.43 -16.50 -19.18
N GLU A 36 2.09 -15.46 -18.69
CA GLU A 36 3.51 -15.20 -18.96
C GLU A 36 4.43 -16.25 -18.31
N PHE A 37 4.13 -16.63 -17.06
CA PHE A 37 4.98 -17.56 -16.30
C PHE A 37 4.43 -19.00 -16.26
N ASN A 38 3.30 -19.26 -16.91
CA ASN A 38 2.61 -20.57 -16.92
C ASN A 38 2.41 -21.17 -15.51
N VAL A 39 2.04 -20.33 -14.54
CA VAL A 39 1.84 -20.72 -13.14
C VAL A 39 0.37 -20.98 -12.81
N GLY A 40 0.10 -21.75 -11.75
CA GLY A 40 -1.24 -22.01 -11.25
C GLY A 40 -1.78 -20.90 -10.33
N LEU A 41 -3.09 -20.94 -10.06
CA LEU A 41 -3.75 -20.02 -9.11
C LEU A 41 -3.34 -20.27 -7.66
N ASP A 42 -2.88 -21.48 -7.34
CA ASP A 42 -2.29 -21.85 -6.05
C ASP A 42 -1.02 -21.04 -5.77
N THR A 43 -0.10 -20.97 -6.74
CA THR A 43 1.15 -20.21 -6.62
C THR A 43 0.85 -18.71 -6.53
N LEU A 44 0.00 -18.19 -7.41
CA LEU A 44 -0.38 -16.77 -7.40
C LEU A 44 -1.15 -16.38 -6.14
N GLY A 45 -2.04 -17.26 -5.66
CA GLY A 45 -2.76 -17.07 -4.41
C GLY A 45 -1.82 -17.00 -3.22
N PHE A 46 -0.83 -17.89 -3.15
CA PHE A 46 0.20 -17.83 -2.11
C PHE A 46 0.98 -16.51 -2.15
N VAL A 47 1.40 -16.04 -3.33
CA VAL A 47 2.10 -14.75 -3.48
C VAL A 47 1.22 -13.58 -3.01
N VAL A 48 -0.05 -13.56 -3.38
CA VAL A 48 -1.02 -12.54 -2.91
C VAL A 48 -1.17 -12.59 -1.39
N THR A 49 -1.26 -13.78 -0.80
CA THR A 49 -1.33 -13.95 0.67
C THR A 49 -0.08 -13.42 1.36
N VAL A 50 1.11 -13.77 0.85
CA VAL A 50 2.38 -13.26 1.40
C VAL A 50 2.43 -11.73 1.27
N SER A 51 2.03 -11.17 0.14
CA SER A 51 1.98 -9.71 -0.07
C SER A 51 1.05 -9.03 0.95
N ALA A 52 -0.17 -9.56 1.13
CA ALA A 52 -1.13 -9.01 2.10
C ALA A 52 -0.62 -9.15 3.54
N PHE A 53 -0.01 -10.28 3.87
CA PHE A 53 0.60 -10.51 5.18
C PHE A 53 1.75 -9.54 5.46
N MET A 54 2.65 -9.32 4.49
CA MET A 54 3.75 -8.37 4.60
C MET A 54 3.26 -6.94 4.77
N PHE A 55 2.19 -6.55 4.06
CA PHE A 55 1.55 -5.25 4.25
C PHE A 55 1.04 -5.07 5.69
N GLY A 56 0.32 -6.07 6.22
CA GLY A 56 -0.13 -6.08 7.62
C GLY A 56 1.02 -6.09 8.62
N LEU A 57 2.07 -6.86 8.35
CA LEU A 57 3.27 -6.93 9.19
C LEU A 57 3.98 -5.59 9.25
N GLY A 58 4.09 -4.87 8.11
CA GLY A 58 4.69 -3.54 8.02
C GLY A 58 3.89 -2.45 8.76
N ALA A 59 2.59 -2.64 8.96
CA ALA A 59 1.76 -1.70 9.73
C ALA A 59 2.17 -1.63 11.21
N ILE A 60 2.71 -2.72 11.78
CA ILE A 60 3.15 -2.78 13.19
C ILE A 60 4.35 -1.83 13.45
N PRO A 61 5.49 -1.94 12.74
CA PRO A 61 6.60 -1.01 12.92
C PRO A 61 6.24 0.39 12.46
N ALA A 62 5.35 0.58 11.48
CA ALA A 62 4.86 1.89 11.09
C ALA A 62 4.13 2.59 12.25
N GLY A 63 3.24 1.88 12.96
CA GLY A 63 2.56 2.41 14.14
C GLY A 63 3.51 2.73 15.30
N TRP A 64 4.59 1.97 15.45
CA TRP A 64 5.64 2.31 16.42
C TRP A 64 6.49 3.52 15.97
N ALA A 65 6.79 3.63 14.68
CA ALA A 65 7.58 4.72 14.12
C ALA A 65 6.80 6.05 14.14
N GLU A 66 5.48 5.99 13.96
CA GLU A 66 4.58 7.15 14.10
C GLU A 66 4.75 7.84 15.45
N LYS A 67 4.84 7.06 16.55
CA LYS A 67 5.09 7.60 17.90
C LYS A 67 6.41 8.36 18.04
N ARG A 68 7.38 8.15 17.14
CA ARG A 68 8.72 8.76 17.19
C ARG A 68 8.88 9.92 16.21
N PHE A 69 8.39 9.76 14.98
CA PHE A 69 8.58 10.71 13.88
C PHE A 69 7.35 11.58 13.60
N GLY A 70 6.19 11.21 14.15
CA GLY A 70 4.89 11.84 13.91
C GLY A 70 4.28 11.46 12.56
N GLY A 71 2.95 11.47 12.49
CA GLY A 71 2.21 11.05 11.28
C GLY A 71 2.59 11.80 9.99
N ARG A 72 2.89 13.11 10.05
CA ARG A 72 3.25 13.89 8.84
C ARG A 72 4.53 13.40 8.18
N GLN A 73 5.60 13.19 8.96
CA GLN A 73 6.87 12.72 8.40
C GLN A 73 6.73 11.30 7.86
N LEU A 74 6.02 10.44 8.60
CA LEU A 74 5.77 9.07 8.18
C LEU A 74 5.01 8.98 6.86
N LEU A 75 3.99 9.82 6.67
CA LEU A 75 3.23 9.90 5.42
C LEU A 75 4.10 10.33 4.23
N LEU A 76 4.99 11.31 4.41
CA LEU A 76 5.90 11.74 3.34
C LEU A 76 6.91 10.66 2.98
N ILE A 77 7.46 9.96 3.98
CA ILE A 77 8.39 8.83 3.76
C ILE A 77 7.68 7.71 3.00
N TYR A 78 6.47 7.34 3.45
CA TYR A 78 5.64 6.33 2.80
C TYR A 78 5.41 6.67 1.32
N GLN A 79 5.13 7.94 1.02
CA GLN A 79 4.81 8.38 -0.33
C GLN A 79 6.01 8.44 -1.29
N ILE A 80 7.25 8.50 -0.78
CA ILE A 80 8.46 8.39 -1.61
C ILE A 80 8.69 6.93 -2.04
N GLY A 81 8.32 5.97 -1.19
CA GLY A 81 8.45 4.54 -1.49
C GLY A 81 7.27 3.93 -2.25
N SER A 82 6.21 4.70 -2.48
CA SER A 82 4.96 4.30 -3.14
C SER A 82 4.89 4.87 -4.55
#